data_AF-A0A832FWJ3-F1
#
_entry.id   AF-A0A832FWJ3-F1
#
_cell.length_a   1.000
_cell.length_b   1.000
_cell.length_c   1.000
_cell.angle_alpha   90.00
_cell.angle_beta   90.00
_cell.angle_gamma   90.00
#
_symmetry.space_group_name_H-M   'P 1'
#
loop_
_entity.id
_entity.type
_entity.pdbx_description
1 polymer ?
#
loop_
_entity_poly.entity_id
_entity_poly.type
_entity_poly.pdbx_seq_one_letter_code
_entity_poly.pdbx_strand_id
1 'polypeptide(L)'
;MDHDCAKAISEIFTEVVIAPGFVETALEILKGKKNLRIITFNPHVPVLAPFEVRSVGFDSYLVQTPDRTPEDPAQWRVVTRRPPTEYRKTTQCYSVGGS
;
A
#
# COMPACT_ATOMS: atom_id res chain seq x y z
N MET A 1 -0.94 -14.40 -2.79
CA MET A 1 -2.32 -14.36 -2.28
C MET A 1 -2.84 -15.79 -2.26
N ASP A 2 -3.42 -16.21 -1.14
CA ASP A 2 -3.93 -17.57 -0.92
C ASP A 2 -5.45 -17.67 -1.10
N HIS A 3 -5.97 -18.89 -0.96
CA HIS A 3 -7.38 -19.21 -1.15
C HIS A 3 -8.30 -18.47 -0.18
N ASP A 4 -7.96 -18.42 1.11
CA ASP A 4 -8.84 -17.85 2.13
C ASP A 4 -8.95 -16.33 1.98
N CYS A 5 -7.84 -15.67 1.65
CA CYS A 5 -7.83 -14.26 1.27
C CYS A 5 -8.67 -14.00 0.01
N ALA A 6 -8.57 -14.87 -1.01
CA ALA A 6 -9.38 -14.78 -2.23
C ALA A 6 -10.86 -14.92 -1.98
N LYS A 7 -11.24 -15.83 -1.08
CA LYS A 7 -12.63 -16.01 -0.69
C LYS A 7 -13.19 -14.77 0.01
N ALA A 8 -12.46 -14.19 0.97
CA ALA A 8 -12.89 -12.96 1.63
C ALA A 8 -13.06 -11.80 0.64
N ILE A 9 -12.13 -11.63 -0.30
CA ILE A 9 -12.24 -10.61 -1.36
C ILE A 9 -13.39 -10.94 -2.33
N SER A 10 -13.71 -12.22 -2.52
CA SER A 10 -14.83 -12.63 -3.37
C SER A 10 -16.20 -12.22 -2.81
N GLU A 11 -16.31 -11.99 -1.50
CA GLU A 11 -17.56 -11.58 -0.84
C GLU A 11 -17.83 -10.07 -0.95
N ILE A 12 -16.81 -9.27 -1.25
CA ILE A 12 -16.91 -7.80 -1.35
C ILE A 12 -16.90 -7.40 -2.84
N PHE A 13 -17.59 -6.32 -3.21
CA PHE A 13 -17.43 -5.75 -4.54
C PHE A 13 -16.02 -5.15 -4.67
N THR A 14 -15.23 -5.67 -5.62
CA THR A 14 -13.85 -5.25 -5.84
C THR A 14 -13.61 -5.13 -7.34
N GLU A 15 -13.07 -3.99 -7.77
CA GLU A 15 -12.81 -3.72 -9.19
C GLU A 15 -11.40 -4.18 -9.60
N VAL A 16 -10.41 -4.01 -8.73
CA VAL A 16 -9.00 -4.33 -9.00
C VAL A 16 -8.38 -5.01 -7.78
N VAL A 17 -7.65 -6.10 -8.02
CA VAL A 17 -6.80 -6.77 -7.02
C VAL A 17 -5.37 -6.81 -7.56
N ILE A 18 -4.44 -6.32 -6.74
CA ILE A 18 -3.02 -6.26 -7.06
C ILE A 18 -2.25 -7.05 -6.01
N ALA A 19 -1.44 -8.02 -6.44
CA ALA A 19 -0.60 -8.82 -5.54
C ALA A 19 0.70 -9.22 -6.22
N PRO A 20 1.79 -9.50 -5.48
CA PRO A 20 3.04 -9.97 -6.08
C PRO A 20 2.91 -11.37 -6.71
N GLY A 21 1.88 -12.13 -6.35
CA GLY A 21 1.58 -13.43 -6.92
C GLY A 21 0.29 -14.02 -6.34
N PHE A 22 -0.25 -15.04 -7.02
CA PHE A 22 -1.49 -15.73 -6.65
C PHE A 22 -1.26 -17.24 -6.70
N VAL A 23 -1.83 -17.96 -5.73
CA VAL A 23 -1.92 -19.43 -5.78
C VAL A 23 -3.03 -19.80 -6.77
N GLU A 24 -2.94 -20.96 -7.43
CA GLU A 24 -3.93 -21.39 -8.44
C GLU A 24 -5.36 -21.41 -7.89
N THR A 25 -5.54 -21.94 -6.67
CA THR A 25 -6.84 -21.99 -5.99
C THR A 25 -7.43 -20.60 -5.70
N ALA A 26 -6.58 -19.58 -5.54
CA ALA A 26 -7.03 -18.18 -5.42
C ALA A 26 -7.49 -17.62 -6.78
N LEU A 27 -6.77 -17.95 -7.86
CA LEU A 27 -7.13 -17.51 -9.21
C LEU A 27 -8.47 -18.11 -9.68
N GLU A 28 -8.77 -19.36 -9.34
CA GLU A 28 -10.04 -20.00 -9.66
C GLU A 28 -11.23 -19.21 -9.10
N ILE A 29 -11.13 -18.76 -7.84
CA ILE A 29 -12.16 -17.92 -7.19
C ILE A 29 -12.26 -16.56 -7.87
N LEU A 30 -11.13 -15.88 -8.04
CA LEU A 30 -11.11 -14.50 -8.53
C LEU A 30 -11.55 -14.40 -10.01
N LYS A 31 -11.19 -15.39 -10.84
CA LYS A 31 -11.62 -15.49 -12.25
C LYS A 31 -13.12 -15.69 -12.41
N GLY A 32 -13.82 -16.15 -11.38
CA GLY A 32 -15.29 -16.22 -11.37
C GLY A 32 -15.98 -14.85 -11.45
N LYS A 33 -15.29 -13.76 -11.06
CA LYS A 33 -15.80 -12.39 -11.14
C LYS A 33 -15.43 -11.74 -12.49
N LYS A 34 -16.37 -11.74 -13.43
CA LYS A 34 -16.16 -11.23 -14.81
C LYS A 34 -15.61 -9.80 -14.93
N ASN A 35 -15.87 -8.94 -13.95
CA ASN A 35 -15.44 -7.54 -13.96
C ASN A 35 -14.18 -7.27 -13.13
N LEU A 36 -13.57 -8.30 -12.53
CA LEU A 36 -12.42 -8.14 -11.65
C LEU A 36 -11.11 -8.07 -12.47
N ARG A 37 -10.33 -7.01 -12.28
CA ARG A 37 -8.97 -6.90 -12.85
C ARG A 37 -7.96 -7.46 -11.86
N ILE A 38 -7.24 -8.50 -12.28
CA ILE A 38 -6.19 -9.14 -11.48
C ILE A 38 -4.84 -8.71 -12.05
N ILE A 39 -4.02 -8.04 -11.24
CA ILE A 39 -2.71 -7.53 -11.64
C ILE A 39 -1.63 -8.16 -10.78
N THR A 40 -0.60 -8.69 -11.42
CA THR A 40 0.64 -9.08 -10.75
C THR A 40 1.68 -7.99 -10.91
N PHE A 41 2.47 -7.77 -9.87
CA PHE A 41 3.63 -6.86 -9.94
C PHE A 41 4.85 -7.57 -9.38
N ASN A 42 6.03 -7.21 -9.88
CA ASN A 42 7.28 -7.72 -9.32
C ASN A 42 7.71 -6.82 -8.16
N PRO A 43 7.69 -7.30 -6.89
CA PRO A 43 8.08 -6.48 -5.74
C PRO A 43 9.58 -6.16 -5.72
N HIS A 44 10.38 -6.87 -6.51
CA HIS A 44 11.83 -6.68 -6.60
C HIS A 44 12.24 -5.68 -7.68
N VAL A 45 11.30 -5.16 -8.48
CA VAL A 45 11.60 -4.08 -9.43
C VAL A 45 11.42 -2.76 -8.69
N PRO A 46 12.49 -2.01 -8.40
CA PRO A 46 12.36 -0.71 -7.77
C PRO A 46 11.67 0.24 -8.76
N VAL A 47 10.40 0.56 -8.51
CA VAL A 47 9.70 1.67 -9.16
C VAL A 47 10.19 2.96 -8.51
N LEU A 48 11.48 3.23 -8.64
CA LEU A 48 12.14 4.40 -8.06
C LEU A 48 12.39 5.39 -9.17
N ALA A 49 11.31 5.97 -9.72
CA ALA A 49 11.48 7.22 -10.44
C ALA A 49 12.15 8.22 -9.47
N PRO A 50 13.25 8.89 -9.90
CA PRO A 50 13.96 9.84 -9.06
C PRO A 50 13.12 11.11 -8.80
N PHE A 51 12.14 11.36 -9.67
CA PHE A 51 11.23 12.49 -9.59
C PHE A 51 9.78 12.04 -9.70
N GLU A 52 8.93 12.68 -8.92
CA GLU A 52 7.48 12.68 -9.08
C GLU A 52 7.08 13.94 -9.86
N VAL A 53 6.24 13.77 -10.89
CA VAL A 53 5.73 14.88 -11.69
C VAL A 53 4.22 14.95 -11.53
N ARG A 54 3.72 16.11 -11.08
CA ARG A 54 2.28 16.42 -11.00
C ARG A 54 1.95 17.60 -11.91
N SER A 55 0.92 17.46 -12.73
CA SER A 55 0.38 18.59 -13.50
C SER A 55 -0.40 19.53 -12.57
N VAL A 56 -0.20 20.83 -12.72
CA VAL A 56 -0.88 21.87 -11.93
C VAL A 56 -1.80 22.78 -12.78
N GLY A 57 -2.06 22.39 -14.03
CA GLY A 57 -2.87 23.15 -14.99
C GLY A 57 -2.07 24.20 -15.77
N PHE A 58 -2.70 24.85 -16.76
CA PHE A 58 -2.08 25.88 -17.63
C PHE A 58 -0.71 25.47 -18.19
N ASP A 59 -0.61 24.24 -18.71
CA ASP A 59 0.64 23.66 -19.23
C ASP A 59 1.83 23.71 -18.25
N SER A 60 1.54 23.75 -16.94
CA SER A 60 2.55 23.82 -15.88
C SER A 60 2.66 22.51 -15.11
N TYR A 61 3.87 22.21 -14.63
CA TYR A 61 4.22 20.98 -13.92
C TYR A 61 4.98 21.28 -12.63
N LEU A 62 4.69 20.51 -11.58
CA LEU A 62 5.46 20.42 -10.36
C LEU A 62 6.33 19.17 -10.42
N VAL A 63 7.64 19.33 -10.25
CA VAL A 63 8.60 18.24 -10.21
C VAL A 63 9.24 18.21 -8.82
N GLN A 64 9.14 17.08 -8.13
CA GLN A 64 9.65 16.91 -6.76
C GLN A 64 10.37 15.58 -6.60
N THR A 65 11.27 15.49 -5.63
CA THR A 65 11.81 14.20 -5.19
C THR A 65 10.77 13.48 -4.33
N PRO A 66 10.45 12.20 -4.57
CA PRO A 66 9.51 11.46 -3.74
C PRO A 66 9.98 11.41 -2.28
N ASP A 67 9.07 11.67 -1.33
CA ASP A 67 9.38 11.48 0.08
C ASP A 67 9.36 10.00 0.42
N ARG A 68 10.57 9.43 0.52
CA ARG A 68 10.80 8.01 0.83
C ARG A 68 11.62 7.86 2.10
N THR A 69 11.73 8.92 2.89
CA THR A 69 12.55 8.91 4.10
C THR A 69 11.90 7.95 5.09
N PRO A 70 12.53 6.83 5.45
CA PRO A 70 11.95 5.95 6.45
C PRO A 70 11.88 6.70 7.78
N GLU A 71 10.70 6.71 8.38
CA GLU A 71 10.53 7.28 9.71
C GLU A 71 11.32 6.45 10.72
N ASP A 72 12.10 7.11 11.58
CA ASP A 72 12.80 6.46 12.69
C ASP A 72 12.02 6.72 13.98
N PRO A 73 11.31 5.70 14.53
CA PRO A 73 10.59 5.84 15.78
C PRO A 73 11.47 6.21 16.96
N ALA A 74 12.79 5.97 16.90
CA ALA A 74 13.73 6.37 17.95
C ALA A 74 13.95 7.89 17.98
N GLN A 75 13.68 8.61 16.88
CA GLN A 75 13.75 10.08 16.82
C GLN A 75 12.45 10.75 17.28
N TRP A 76 11.40 9.97 17.58
CA TRP A 76 10.12 10.52 17.98
C TRP A 76 10.14 11.00 19.43
N ARG A 77 9.67 12.24 19.64
CA ARG A 77 9.51 12.81 20.98
C ARG A 77 8.08 12.61 21.48
N VAL A 78 7.92 11.84 22.56
CA VAL A 78 6.63 11.71 23.26
C VAL A 78 6.33 13.01 23.99
N VAL A 79 5.37 13.78 23.48
CA VAL A 79 4.93 15.07 24.07
C VAL A 79 3.74 14.90 25.03
N THR A 80 3.28 13.68 25.27
CA THR A 80 2.14 13.37 26.15
C THR A 80 2.59 12.96 27.55
N ARG A 81 1.75 13.24 28.56
CA ARG A 81 2.05 12.93 29.98
C ARG A 81 2.15 11.43 30.30
N ARG A 82 1.53 10.58 29.48
CA ARG A 82 1.53 9.12 29.66
C ARG A 82 2.23 8.48 28.46
N PRO A 83 3.32 7.74 28.67
CA PRO A 83 4.03 7.09 27.57
C PRO A 83 3.15 6.00 26.94
N PRO A 84 3.19 5.83 25.61
CA PRO A 84 2.49 4.75 24.93
C PRO A 84 3.09 3.40 25.34
N THR A 85 2.21 2.40 25.53
CA THR A 85 2.60 0.99 25.66
C THR A 85 3.21 0.48 24.34
N GLU A 86 4.01 -0.59 24.40
CA GLU A 86 4.70 -1.15 23.22
C GLU A 86 3.76 -1.44 22.05
N TYR A 87 2.60 -2.05 22.31
CA TYR A 87 1.56 -2.29 21.30
C TYR A 87 1.09 -1.00 20.60
N ARG A 88 0.99 0.10 21.35
CA ARG A 88 0.53 1.40 20.83
C ARG A 88 1.60 2.12 20.01
N LYS A 89 2.89 1.91 20.31
CA LYS A 89 4.01 2.45 19.51
C LYS A 89 3.98 1.84 18.11
N THR A 90 3.78 0.53 18.02
CA THR A 90 3.65 -0.18 16.74
C THR A 90 2.48 0.34 15.93
N THR A 91 1.28 0.50 16.53
CA THR A 91 0.12 1.09 15.82
C THR A 91 0.37 2.52 15.35
N GLN A 92 1.09 3.35 16.13
CA GLN A 92 1.42 4.72 15.72
C GLN A 92 2.31 4.72 14.47
N CYS A 93 3.32 3.85 14.39
CA CYS A 93 4.19 3.68 13.20
C CYS A 93 3.39 3.36 11.92
N TYR A 94 2.31 2.59 12.01
CA TYR A 94 1.46 2.29 10.85
C TYR A 94 0.46 3.41 10.52
N SER A 95 0.20 4.35 11.44
CA SER A 95 -0.75 5.45 11.21
C SER A 95 -0.16 6.68 10.51
N VAL A 96 1.16 6.85 10.56
CA VAL A 96 1.86 7.98 9.91
C VAL A 96 2.24 7.69 8.45
N GLY A 97 2.31 6.42 8.04
CA GLY A 97 2.55 6.03 6.64
C GLY A 97 1.33 6.14 5.70
N GLY A 98 0.33 6.96 6.05
CA GLY A 98 -0.97 7.03 5.37
C GLY A 98 -1.46 8.45 5.08
N SER A 99 -0.57 9.40 4.79
CA SER A 99 -0.93 10.77 4.39
C SER A 99 -0.06 11.25 3.24
#